data_AF-A0A960JLR8-F1
#
_entry.id   AF-A0A960JLR8-F1
#
_cell.length_a   1.000
_cell.length_b   1.000
_cell.length_c   1.000
_cell.angle_alpha   90.00
_cell.angle_beta   90.00
_cell.angle_gamma   90.00
#
_symmetry.space_group_name_H-M   'P 1'
#
loop_
_entity.id
_entity.type
_entity.pdbx_description
1 polymer ?
#
loop_
_entity_poly.entity_id
_entity_poly.type
_entity_poly.pdbx_seq_one_letter_code
_entity_poly.pdbx_strand_id
1 'polypeptide(L)' 'AQVTHSGNEALIEIAAPGVHKAATLATLVQGWSMDADDVIAFGDQVNDEEMLAWAGWGVAMGNAAPHVR' A
#
# COMPACT_ATOMS: atom_id res chain seq x y z
N ALA A 1 -11.46 -13.07 0.22
CA ALA A 1 -11.05 -12.02 -0.73
C ALA A 1 -10.60 -10.82 0.08
N GLN A 2 -9.63 -10.07 -0.42
CA GLN A 2 -9.22 -8.79 0.16
C GLN A 2 -9.94 -7.70 -0.63
N VAL A 3 -10.58 -6.78 0.09
CA VAL A 3 -11.42 -5.74 -0.52
C VAL A 3 -10.86 -4.39 -0.10
N THR A 4 -10.57 -3.55 -1.08
CA THR A 4 -10.12 -2.18 -0.88
C THR A 4 -10.85 -1.26 -1.86
N HIS A 5 -10.52 0.02 -1.85
CA HIS A 5 -11.11 0.99 -2.75
C HIS A 5 -10.14 2.14 -3.05
N SER A 6 -10.39 2.84 -4.14
CA SER A 6 -9.62 4.02 -4.52
C SER A 6 -10.46 4.98 -5.37
N GLY A 7 -9.93 6.19 -5.58
CA GLY A 7 -10.55 7.21 -6.42
C GLY A 7 -11.75 7.90 -5.78
N ASN A 8 -12.26 8.92 -6.48
CA ASN A 8 -13.38 9.73 -5.99
C ASN A 8 -14.75 9.13 -6.32
N GLU A 9 -14.80 8.15 -7.22
CA GLU A 9 -16.03 7.52 -7.72
C GLU A 9 -16.06 6.04 -7.32
N ALA A 10 -16.32 5.76 -6.04
CA ALA A 10 -16.70 4.45 -5.47
C ALA A 10 -16.10 3.19 -6.16
N LEU A 11 -14.80 3.21 -6.48
CA LEU A 11 -14.17 2.08 -7.17
C LEU A 11 -13.80 1.03 -6.12
N ILE A 12 -14.42 -0.13 -6.22
CA ILE A 12 -14.14 -1.27 -5.35
C ILE A 12 -13.13 -2.18 -6.03
N GLU A 13 -12.06 -2.50 -5.32
CA GLU A 13 -11.00 -3.41 -5.75
C GLU A 13 -11.15 -4.72 -4.96
N ILE A 14 -11.24 -5.83 -5.67
CA ILE A 14 -11.37 -7.16 -5.07
C ILE A 14 -10.21 -8.02 -5.56
N ALA A 15 -9.38 -8.46 -4.64
CA ALA A 15 -8.22 -9.30 -4.91
C ALA A 15 -8.30 -10.65 -4.16
N ALA A 16 -7.49 -11.61 -4.62
CA ALA A 16 -7.30 -12.85 -3.88
C ALA A 16 -6.71 -12.55 -2.48
N PRO A 17 -6.97 -13.40 -1.46
CA PRO A 17 -6.37 -13.21 -0.13
C PRO A 17 -4.85 -13.07 -0.21
N GLY A 18 -4.30 -12.02 0.42
CA GLY A 18 -2.86 -11.75 0.43
C GLY A 18 -2.33 -11.05 -0.83
N VAL A 19 -3.20 -10.68 -1.77
CA VAL A 19 -2.82 -9.86 -2.94
C VAL A 19 -3.14 -8.41 -2.66
N HIS A 20 -2.08 -7.64 -2.40
CA HIS A 20 -2.12 -6.20 -2.16
C HIS A 20 -0.74 -5.57 -2.47
N LYS A 21 -0.65 -4.23 -2.46
CA LYS A 21 0.57 -3.51 -2.85
C LYS A 21 1.77 -3.89 -1.98
N ALA A 22 1.59 -3.99 -0.66
CA ALA A 22 2.66 -4.36 0.27
C ALA A 22 3.23 -5.76 -0.01
N ALA A 23 2.37 -6.76 -0.27
CA ALA A 23 2.83 -8.12 -0.60
C ALA A 23 3.69 -8.16 -1.88
N THR A 24 3.33 -7.34 -2.87
CA THR A 24 4.11 -7.22 -4.11
C THR A 24 5.47 -6.58 -3.84
N LEU A 25 5.51 -5.49 -3.06
CA LEU A 25 6.76 -4.83 -2.70
C LEU A 25 7.67 -5.74 -1.86
N ALA A 26 7.12 -6.46 -0.88
CA ALA A 26 7.87 -7.41 -0.08
C ALA A 26 8.57 -8.47 -0.95
N THR A 27 7.88 -8.97 -1.98
CA THR A 27 8.45 -9.93 -2.93
C THR A 27 9.60 -9.32 -3.76
N LEU A 28 9.43 -8.08 -4.24
CA LEU A 28 10.46 -7.38 -5.04
C LEU A 28 11.71 -7.07 -4.21
N VAL A 29 11.53 -6.53 -3.01
CA VAL A 29 12.59 -6.10 -2.10
C VAL A 29 13.42 -7.27 -1.60
N GLN A 30 12.78 -8.41 -1.29
CA GLN A 30 13.50 -9.66 -1.00
C GLN A 30 14.39 -10.10 -2.17
N GLY A 31 13.92 -9.96 -3.41
CA GLY A 31 14.70 -10.24 -4.62
C GLY A 31 15.94 -9.36 -4.77
N TRP A 32 15.96 -8.20 -4.12
CA TRP A 32 17.09 -7.26 -4.10
C TRP A 32 17.99 -7.41 -2.88
N SER A 33 17.75 -8.41 -2.02
CA SER A 33 18.47 -8.58 -0.75
C SER A 33 18.38 -7.34 0.16
N MET A 34 17.24 -6.65 0.11
CA MET A 34 16.88 -5.51 0.95
C MET A 34 15.74 -5.91 1.90
N ASP A 35 15.43 -5.04 2.85
CA ASP A 35 14.28 -5.20 3.75
C ASP A 35 13.29 -4.04 3.64
N ALA A 36 12.22 -4.08 4.45
CA ALA A 36 11.22 -3.03 4.44
C ALA A 36 11.78 -1.69 4.95
N ASP A 37 12.80 -1.72 5.84
CA ASP A 37 13.41 -0.51 6.41
C ASP A 37 14.19 0.30 5.34
N ASP A 38 14.60 -0.36 4.25
CA ASP A 38 15.18 0.27 3.07
C ASP A 38 14.15 0.98 2.15
N VAL A 39 12.85 0.89 2.45
CA VAL A 39 11.77 1.36 1.57
C VAL A 39 11.14 2.65 2.07
N ILE A 40 11.02 3.64 1.17
CA ILE A 40 10.09 4.76 1.30
C ILE A 40 8.90 4.56 0.35
N ALA A 41 7.68 4.61 0.87
CA ALA A 41 6.45 4.46 0.12
C ALA A 41 5.56 5.70 0.22
N PHE A 42 4.90 6.06 -0.87
CA PHE A 42 3.99 7.20 -0.96
C PHE A 42 2.62 6.72 -1.42
N GLY A 43 1.56 7.25 -0.84
CA GLY A 43 0.20 6.80 -1.13
C GLY A 43 -0.86 7.76 -0.63
N ASP A 44 -2.07 7.64 -1.17
CA ASP A 44 -3.16 8.57 -0.93
C ASP A 44 -4.53 7.89 -0.82
N GLN A 45 -4.61 6.60 -1.11
CA GLN A 45 -5.85 5.83 -1.14
C GLN A 45 -5.84 4.66 -0.16
N VAL A 46 -7.01 4.07 0.06
CA VAL A 46 -7.22 2.95 1.00
C VAL A 46 -6.36 1.75 0.61
N ASN A 47 -6.16 1.53 -0.69
CA ASN A 47 -5.35 0.44 -1.20
C ASN A 47 -3.84 0.64 -0.98
N ASP A 48 -3.43 1.80 -0.45
CA ASP A 48 -2.05 2.09 -0.04
C ASP A 48 -1.78 1.82 1.44
N GLU A 49 -2.80 1.72 2.31
CA GLU A 49 -2.63 1.68 3.77
C GLU A 49 -1.63 0.62 4.22
N GLU A 50 -1.79 -0.61 3.74
CA GLU A 50 -0.93 -1.73 4.10
C GLU A 50 0.50 -1.54 3.61
N MET A 51 0.68 -0.91 2.45
CA MET A 51 2.01 -0.59 1.90
C MET A 51 2.69 0.49 2.72
N LEU A 52 1.95 1.55 3.06
CA LEU A 52 2.45 2.66 3.86
C LEU A 52 2.83 2.21 5.28
N ALA A 53 2.05 1.32 5.87
CA ALA A 53 2.34 0.74 7.19
C ALA A 53 3.50 -0.28 7.14
N TRP A 54 3.69 -0.97 6.02
CA TRP A 54 4.75 -1.97 5.85
C TRP A 54 6.12 -1.34 5.60
N ALA A 55 6.19 -0.27 4.82
CA ALA A 55 7.46 0.38 4.48
C ALA A 55 8.13 1.00 5.72
N GLY A 56 9.46 0.97 5.77
CA GLY A 56 10.28 1.63 6.79
C GLY A 56 9.97 3.11 6.92
N TRP A 57 9.59 3.74 5.80
CA TRP A 57 8.98 5.06 5.80
C TRP A 57 7.75 5.14 4.87
N GLY A 58 6.56 5.10 5.46
CA GLY A 58 5.30 5.44 4.77
C GLY A 58 5.00 6.94 4.81
N VAL A 59 4.64 7.52 3.66
CA VAL A 59 4.21 8.91 3.52
C VAL A 59 2.79 8.96 2.94
N ALA A 60 1.84 9.38 3.78
CA ALA A 60 0.50 9.75 3.32
C ALA A 60 0.54 11.13 2.66
N MET A 61 0.05 11.22 1.42
CA MET A 61 0.04 12.48 0.67
C MET A 61 -0.92 13.50 1.31
N GLY A 62 -0.68 14.80 1.10
CA GLY A 62 -1.55 15.84 1.66
C GLY A 62 -3.02 15.77 1.21
N ASN A 63 -3.28 15.14 0.07
CA ASN A 63 -4.62 14.87 -0.46
C ASN A 63 -5.16 13.48 -0.10
N ALA A 64 -4.46 12.71 0.75
CA ALA A 64 -4.85 11.35 1.09
C ALA A 64 -6.24 11.30 1.70
N ALA A 65 -6.95 10.20 1.44
CA ALA A 65 -8.23 9.90 2.04
C ALA A 65 -8.12 9.97 3.58
N PRO A 66 -9.13 10.45 4.32
CA PRO A 66 -9.01 10.75 5.75
C PRO A 66 -8.46 9.62 6.63
N HIS A 67 -8.79 8.36 6.30
CA HIS A 67 -8.31 7.17 7.01
C HIS A 67 -6.85 6.77 6.73
N VAL A 68 -6.23 7.33 5.68
CA VAL A 68 -4.82 7.07 5.30
C VAL A 68 -3.89 8.15 5.87
N ARG A 69 -4.43 9.32 6.23
CA ARG A 69 -3.67 10.47 6.74
C ARG A 69 -3.10 10.25 8.14
#